data_AF-A0A2M9C1J6-F1
#
_entry.id   AF-A0A2M9C1J6-F1
#
_cell.length_a   1.000
_cell.length_b   1.000
_cell.length_c   1.000
_cell.angle_alpha   90.00
_cell.angle_beta   90.00
_cell.angle_gamma   90.00
#
_symmetry.space_group_name_H-M   'P 1'
#
loop_
_entity.id
_entity.type
_entity.pdbx_description
1 polymer ?
#
loop_
_entity_poly.entity_id
_entity_poly.type
_entity_poly.pdbx_seq_one_letter_code
_entity_poly.pdbx_strand_id
1 'polypeptide(L)'
;MTKNILPQIVYIFINIACLFCLFYYPRTRDEFYYLFDMTIPQRFEECFNSYLHINPRVGQWITNFVSRSMFLKMMYGLITFNSFFYMLYLLLFRKPPSFKDSDSMRRVLLIVFIFVVLIKFFGEMFFYTPFGGNYTFIMPFYLWYIYVMMEYFVYGNDILKDKRSFLFLILTFVLGIFTGMGNEHIPPVLISFTFLGFLYKALKKKKWPSIEITVYYVSLIIGYMLLYFAPANAERYSKLESGSSIFHLTQYIQQFKAVLMMYRYYLPELSVATLISIFFFLFYKKLNIVRKEKIRLLLFFAMGIITLPIVAYSPMIGLRLIFFTNTLWIICIGYLLFSLLERIKNKKTESILSSFLSLCLVLFFSAGCFICYNAHENAETVFNEIDLKSKKTDTVVLEQGFDYFSDTFNHFNMNRRFLLENGSDYIDNDPLKDTRPEMIIKTKFHLKELSKKNEK
;
A
#
# COMPACT_ATOMS: atom_id res chain seq x y z
N MET A 1 -26.69 -25.64 -17.93
CA MET A 1 -26.19 -24.25 -17.85
C MET A 1 -24.67 -24.29 -17.80
N THR A 2 -23.99 -23.80 -18.82
CA THR A 2 -22.54 -23.61 -18.81
C THR A 2 -22.20 -22.56 -17.74
N LYS A 3 -21.27 -22.87 -16.84
CA LYS A 3 -20.80 -21.91 -15.83
C LYS A 3 -20.13 -20.75 -16.57
N ASN A 4 -20.51 -19.52 -16.25
CA ASN A 4 -19.83 -18.34 -16.79
C ASN A 4 -18.43 -18.24 -16.16
N ILE A 5 -17.40 -18.61 -16.93
CA ILE A 5 -15.99 -18.62 -16.51
C ILE A 5 -15.26 -17.29 -16.76
N LEU A 6 -15.94 -16.29 -17.35
CA LEU A 6 -15.33 -15.00 -17.71
C LEU A 6 -14.67 -14.30 -16.50
N PRO A 7 -15.29 -14.23 -15.30
CA PRO A 7 -14.68 -13.58 -14.14
C PRO A 7 -13.34 -14.21 -13.74
N GLN A 8 -13.24 -15.54 -13.85
CA GLN A 8 -12.00 -16.28 -13.56
C GLN A 8 -10.92 -15.97 -14.59
N ILE A 9 -11.27 -15.96 -15.88
CA ILE A 9 -10.33 -15.62 -16.97
C ILE A 9 -9.78 -14.20 -16.76
N VAL A 10 -10.65 -13.24 -16.45
CA VAL A 10 -10.24 -11.85 -16.20
C VAL A 10 -9.37 -11.74 -14.96
N TYR A 11 -9.67 -12.48 -13.90
CA TYR A 11 -8.81 -12.50 -12.71
C TYR A 11 -7.42 -13.05 -13.01
N ILE A 12 -7.32 -14.13 -13.81
CA ILE A 12 -6.03 -14.68 -14.25
C ILE A 12 -5.28 -13.65 -15.10
N PHE A 13 -5.97 -13.01 -16.05
CA PHE A 13 -5.39 -11.94 -16.86
C PHE A 13 -4.82 -10.80 -16.00
N ILE A 14 -5.56 -10.31 -15.01
CA ILE A 14 -5.10 -9.26 -14.09
C ILE A 14 -3.83 -9.68 -13.35
N ASN A 15 -3.75 -10.93 -12.90
CA ASN A 15 -2.57 -11.44 -12.21
C ASN A 15 -1.35 -11.53 -13.14
N ILE A 16 -1.54 -11.97 -14.38
CA ILE A 16 -0.49 -11.99 -15.41
C ILE A 16 -0.04 -10.54 -15.71
N ALA A 17 -0.98 -9.63 -15.94
CA ALA A 17 -0.67 -8.24 -16.21
C ALA A 17 0.05 -7.56 -15.02
N CYS A 18 -0.34 -7.89 -13.78
CA CYS A 18 0.36 -7.45 -12.57
C CYS A 18 1.82 -7.95 -12.55
N LEU A 19 2.07 -9.22 -12.91
CA LEU A 19 3.43 -9.74 -13.07
C LEU A 19 4.22 -8.99 -14.14
N PHE A 20 3.60 -8.68 -15.28
CA PHE A 20 4.22 -7.88 -16.34
C PHE A 20 4.55 -6.45 -15.86
N CYS A 21 3.64 -5.80 -15.14
CA CYS A 21 3.88 -4.47 -14.57
C CYS A 21 5.00 -4.49 -13.52
N LEU A 22 5.04 -5.53 -12.67
CA LEU A 22 6.14 -5.74 -11.72
C LEU A 22 7.47 -6.02 -12.43
N PHE A 23 7.41 -6.75 -13.55
CA PHE A 23 8.58 -7.09 -14.35
C PHE A 23 9.20 -5.84 -14.97
N TYR A 24 8.36 -5.03 -15.61
CA TYR A 24 8.78 -3.82 -16.30
C TYR A 24 8.68 -2.55 -15.43
N TYR A 25 8.51 -2.66 -14.11
CA TYR A 25 8.49 -1.44 -13.31
C TYR A 25 9.90 -0.80 -13.34
N PRO A 26 10.04 0.46 -13.79
CA PRO A 26 11.35 1.10 -13.90
C PRO A 26 12.01 1.19 -12.52
N ARG A 27 13.33 1.06 -12.49
CA ARG A 27 14.10 1.31 -11.27
C ARG A 27 14.07 2.80 -11.00
N THR A 28 13.59 3.19 -9.83
CA THR A 28 13.44 4.60 -9.45
C THR A 28 13.93 4.85 -8.03
N ARG A 29 14.41 6.07 -7.75
CA ARG A 29 14.80 6.57 -6.41
C ARG A 29 15.50 5.56 -5.48
N ASP A 30 14.75 4.99 -4.52
CA ASP A 30 15.30 4.11 -3.49
C ASP A 30 15.67 2.74 -4.08
N GLU A 31 15.10 2.35 -5.22
CA GLU A 31 15.50 1.11 -5.89
C GLU A 31 16.90 1.19 -6.51
N PHE A 32 17.45 2.40 -6.74
CA PHE A 32 18.85 2.57 -7.11
C PHE A 32 19.78 2.03 -6.03
N TYR A 33 19.38 2.08 -4.75
CA TYR A 33 20.17 1.50 -3.65
C TYR A 33 20.47 0.01 -3.87
N TYR A 34 19.54 -0.71 -4.51
CA TYR A 34 19.69 -2.14 -4.81
C TYR A 34 20.50 -2.42 -6.09
N LEU A 35 20.96 -1.39 -6.82
CA LEU A 35 21.89 -1.58 -7.93
C LEU A 35 23.29 -1.97 -7.46
N PHE A 36 23.62 -1.71 -6.19
CA PHE A 36 24.84 -2.18 -5.57
C PHE A 36 24.67 -3.60 -5.03
N ASP A 37 25.24 -4.57 -5.72
CA ASP A 37 25.65 -5.83 -5.11
C ASP A 37 26.89 -5.65 -4.18
N MET A 38 27.36 -4.43 -3.91
CA MET A 38 28.80 -4.16 -3.77
C MET A 38 29.40 -3.84 -2.38
N THR A 39 28.72 -3.91 -1.23
CA THR A 39 29.45 -3.67 0.05
C THR A 39 29.08 -4.53 1.26
N ILE A 40 27.98 -5.27 1.24
CA ILE A 40 27.65 -6.18 2.35
C ILE A 40 27.45 -7.58 1.78
N PRO A 41 28.48 -8.45 1.82
CA PRO A 41 28.38 -9.83 1.34
C PRO A 41 27.28 -10.62 2.07
N GLN A 42 26.92 -10.19 3.29
CA GLN A 42 25.97 -10.86 4.16
C GLN A 42 24.61 -10.17 4.14
N ARG A 43 23.64 -10.76 3.46
CA ARG A 43 22.24 -10.25 3.35
C ARG A 43 21.62 -9.91 4.71
N PHE A 44 21.95 -10.66 5.76
CA PHE A 44 21.46 -10.42 7.11
C PHE A 44 22.01 -9.15 7.75
N GLU A 45 23.25 -8.76 7.42
CA GLU A 45 23.86 -7.54 7.95
C GLU A 45 23.18 -6.30 7.38
N GLU A 46 22.81 -6.29 6.09
CA GLU A 46 22.02 -5.18 5.51
C GLU A 46 20.66 -5.03 6.18
N CYS A 47 20.04 -6.16 6.53
CA CYS A 47 18.76 -6.18 7.23
C CYS A 47 18.86 -5.57 8.63
N PHE A 48 19.92 -5.93 9.34
CA PHE A 48 20.23 -5.38 10.65
C PHE A 48 20.61 -3.90 10.57
N ASN A 49 21.44 -3.54 9.59
CA ASN A 49 21.80 -2.16 9.26
C ASN A 49 20.56 -1.31 8.92
N SER A 50 19.57 -1.89 8.24
CA SER A 50 18.30 -1.20 7.99
C SER A 50 17.59 -0.83 9.29
N TYR A 51 17.56 -1.75 10.26
CA TYR A 51 16.95 -1.49 11.56
C TYR A 51 17.73 -0.47 12.41
N LEU A 52 19.06 -0.48 12.31
CA LEU A 52 19.92 0.40 13.10
C LEU A 52 20.09 1.79 12.50
N HIS A 53 20.12 1.94 11.17
CA HIS A 53 20.60 3.16 10.53
C HIS A 53 19.69 3.71 9.42
N ILE A 54 18.82 2.89 8.80
CA ILE A 54 18.08 3.31 7.58
C ILE A 54 16.58 3.41 7.81
N ASN A 55 15.88 2.28 7.87
CA ASN A 55 14.43 2.22 8.02
C ASN A 55 14.08 0.93 8.78
N PRO A 56 13.57 1.05 10.02
CA PRO A 56 13.36 -0.09 10.90
C PRO A 56 12.06 -0.85 10.67
N ARG A 57 11.27 -0.45 9.68
CA ARG A 57 10.02 -1.13 9.33
C ARG A 57 10.30 -2.54 8.81
N VAL A 58 9.48 -3.50 9.24
CA VAL A 58 9.59 -4.89 8.76
C VAL A 58 9.35 -5.02 7.25
N GLY A 59 8.57 -4.10 6.67
CA GLY A 59 8.39 -4.01 5.22
C GLY A 59 9.71 -3.70 4.48
N GLN A 60 10.57 -2.88 5.06
CA GLN A 60 11.90 -2.58 4.49
C GLN A 60 12.79 -3.82 4.49
N TRP A 61 12.73 -4.61 5.57
CA TRP A 61 13.50 -5.85 5.67
C TRP A 61 13.21 -6.78 4.49
N ILE A 62 11.93 -6.97 4.20
CA ILE A 62 11.47 -7.80 3.09
C ILE A 62 11.83 -7.15 1.74
N THR A 63 11.68 -5.83 1.62
CA THR A 63 12.04 -5.08 0.41
C THR A 63 13.51 -5.30 0.05
N ASN A 64 14.43 -5.19 1.01
CA ASN A 64 15.86 -5.41 0.79
C ASN A 64 16.15 -6.83 0.28
N PHE A 65 15.41 -7.81 0.79
CA PHE A 65 15.56 -9.20 0.36
C PHE A 65 15.02 -9.45 -1.06
N VAL A 66 13.82 -8.95 -1.37
CA VAL A 66 13.13 -9.28 -2.64
C VAL A 66 13.59 -8.43 -3.82
N SER A 67 14.03 -7.18 -3.59
CA SER A 67 14.38 -6.25 -4.68
C SER A 67 15.62 -6.66 -5.48
N ARG A 68 16.44 -7.57 -4.94
CA ARG A 68 17.67 -8.07 -5.56
C ARG A 68 17.44 -9.18 -6.59
N SER A 69 16.24 -9.78 -6.61
CA SER A 69 15.91 -10.85 -7.55
C SER A 69 14.60 -10.53 -8.22
N MET A 70 14.64 -10.47 -9.55
CA MET A 70 13.45 -10.17 -10.34
C MET A 70 12.31 -11.15 -10.08
N PHE A 71 12.66 -12.44 -9.96
CA PHE A 71 11.71 -13.49 -9.62
C PHE A 71 11.09 -13.29 -8.24
N LEU A 72 11.90 -12.97 -7.21
CA LEU A 72 11.38 -12.72 -5.87
C LEU A 72 10.52 -11.45 -5.81
N LYS A 73 10.92 -10.36 -6.48
CA LYS A 73 10.13 -9.13 -6.61
C LYS A 73 8.75 -9.42 -7.23
N MET A 74 8.70 -10.18 -8.32
CA MET A 74 7.45 -10.60 -8.96
C MET A 74 6.56 -11.46 -8.04
N MET A 75 7.13 -12.49 -7.40
CA MET A 75 6.39 -13.35 -6.47
C MET A 75 5.87 -12.57 -5.27
N TYR A 76 6.71 -11.72 -4.70
CA TYR A 76 6.35 -10.85 -3.60
C TYR A 76 5.21 -9.89 -3.94
N GLY A 77 5.30 -9.20 -5.08
CA GLY A 77 4.26 -8.29 -5.54
C GLY A 77 2.94 -9.02 -5.82
N LEU A 78 3.00 -10.21 -6.44
CA LEU A 78 1.81 -11.01 -6.70
C LEU A 78 1.14 -11.50 -5.41
N ILE A 79 1.92 -12.01 -4.44
CA ILE A 79 1.40 -12.43 -3.13
C ILE A 79 0.79 -11.23 -2.39
N THR A 80 1.46 -10.08 -2.42
CA THR A 80 0.97 -8.83 -1.81
C THR A 80 -0.36 -8.40 -2.42
N PHE A 81 -0.45 -8.36 -3.76
CA PHE A 81 -1.66 -8.01 -4.48
C PHE A 81 -2.84 -8.94 -4.12
N ASN A 82 -2.63 -10.26 -4.20
CA ASN A 82 -3.69 -11.24 -3.95
C ASN A 82 -4.12 -11.27 -2.49
N SER A 83 -3.16 -11.25 -1.55
CA SER A 83 -3.46 -11.25 -0.12
C SER A 83 -4.22 -9.98 0.29
N PHE A 84 -3.86 -8.83 -0.27
CA PHE A 84 -4.58 -7.57 -0.03
C PHE A 84 -6.04 -7.66 -0.46
N PHE A 85 -6.32 -8.05 -1.70
CA PHE A 85 -7.70 -8.15 -2.19
C PHE A 85 -8.49 -9.29 -1.56
N TYR A 86 -7.83 -10.39 -1.20
CA TYR A 86 -8.42 -11.45 -0.40
C TYR A 86 -8.89 -10.92 0.96
N MET A 87 -8.05 -10.13 1.63
CA MET A 87 -8.39 -9.54 2.93
C MET A 87 -9.50 -8.50 2.85
N LEU A 88 -9.55 -7.69 1.78
CA LEU A 88 -10.69 -6.81 1.52
C LEU A 88 -11.99 -7.59 1.33
N TYR A 89 -11.95 -8.67 0.55
CA TYR A 89 -13.10 -9.55 0.37
C TYR A 89 -13.55 -10.16 1.71
N LEU A 90 -12.61 -10.66 2.50
CA LEU A 90 -12.89 -11.22 3.83
C LEU A 90 -13.52 -10.19 4.75
N LEU A 91 -13.03 -8.94 4.76
CA LEU A 91 -13.62 -7.88 5.56
C LEU A 91 -14.99 -7.47 5.04
N LEU A 92 -15.25 -7.46 3.74
CA LEU A 92 -16.56 -7.10 3.21
C LEU A 92 -17.62 -8.17 3.49
N PHE A 93 -17.30 -9.43 3.21
CA PHE A 93 -18.27 -10.54 3.22
C PHE A 93 -18.15 -11.49 4.40
N ARG A 94 -17.15 -11.32 5.27
CA ARG A 94 -16.87 -12.15 6.46
C ARG A 94 -16.71 -13.64 6.14
N LYS A 95 -16.30 -13.94 4.90
CA LYS A 95 -15.98 -15.28 4.42
C LYS A 95 -14.89 -15.19 3.33
N PRO A 96 -14.07 -16.22 3.14
CA PRO A 96 -13.08 -16.23 2.06
C PRO A 96 -13.76 -16.26 0.68
N PRO A 97 -13.14 -15.68 -0.36
CA PRO A 97 -13.62 -15.82 -1.73
C PRO A 97 -13.47 -17.26 -2.21
N SER A 98 -14.47 -17.75 -2.96
CA SER A 98 -14.36 -19.03 -3.67
C SER A 98 -13.95 -18.78 -5.12
N PHE A 99 -12.73 -19.16 -5.48
CA PHE A 99 -12.22 -19.00 -6.85
C PHE A 99 -12.93 -19.88 -7.88
N LYS A 100 -13.65 -20.91 -7.42
CA LYS A 100 -14.47 -21.79 -8.28
C LYS A 100 -15.85 -21.20 -8.58
N ASP A 101 -16.31 -20.24 -7.78
CA ASP A 101 -17.63 -19.62 -7.91
C ASP A 101 -17.55 -18.31 -8.68
N SER A 102 -18.35 -18.18 -9.74
CA SER A 102 -18.38 -16.99 -10.58
C SER A 102 -18.88 -15.76 -9.83
N ASP A 103 -19.80 -15.90 -8.88
CA ASP A 103 -20.32 -14.75 -8.13
C ASP A 103 -19.26 -14.18 -7.18
N SER A 104 -18.60 -15.05 -6.42
CA SER A 104 -17.45 -14.69 -5.59
C SER A 104 -16.36 -13.98 -6.41
N MET A 105 -16.05 -14.47 -7.62
CA MET A 105 -15.06 -13.82 -8.46
C MET A 105 -15.51 -12.48 -9.03
N ARG A 106 -16.78 -12.30 -9.40
CA ARG A 106 -17.31 -10.99 -9.79
C ARG A 106 -17.18 -9.97 -8.68
N ARG A 107 -17.45 -10.37 -7.43
CA ARG A 107 -17.29 -9.52 -6.25
C ARG A 107 -15.81 -9.15 -6.05
N VAL A 108 -14.87 -10.09 -6.20
CA VAL A 108 -13.43 -9.78 -6.18
C VAL A 108 -13.06 -8.76 -7.26
N LEU A 109 -13.48 -8.98 -8.50
CA LEU A 109 -13.24 -8.04 -9.60
C LEU A 109 -13.84 -6.65 -9.32
N LEU A 110 -15.03 -6.57 -8.75
CA LEU A 110 -15.63 -5.30 -8.36
C LEU A 110 -14.82 -4.61 -7.27
N ILE A 111 -14.28 -5.32 -6.27
CA ILE A 111 -13.39 -4.73 -5.27
C ILE A 111 -12.12 -4.16 -5.94
N VAL A 112 -11.48 -4.93 -6.83
CA VAL A 112 -10.31 -4.48 -7.59
C VAL A 112 -10.65 -3.23 -8.40
N PHE A 113 -11.80 -3.22 -9.08
CA PHE A 113 -12.27 -2.09 -9.88
C PHE A 113 -12.48 -0.84 -9.02
N ILE A 114 -13.20 -0.93 -7.90
CA ILE A 114 -13.40 0.20 -6.98
C ILE A 114 -12.04 0.76 -6.53
N PHE A 115 -11.10 -0.13 -6.20
CA PHE A 115 -9.78 0.27 -5.74
C PHE A 115 -8.99 1.00 -6.82
N VAL A 116 -8.92 0.43 -8.02
CA VAL A 116 -8.24 1.01 -9.19
C VAL A 116 -8.82 2.36 -9.57
N VAL A 117 -10.15 2.51 -9.52
CA VAL A 117 -10.81 3.77 -9.88
C VAL A 117 -10.50 4.86 -8.84
N LEU A 118 -10.64 4.53 -7.55
CA LEU A 118 -10.57 5.50 -6.45
C LEU A 118 -9.14 5.84 -5.99
N ILE A 119 -8.14 5.00 -6.28
CA ILE A 119 -6.74 5.24 -5.90
C ILE A 119 -5.91 5.65 -7.12
N LYS A 120 -5.49 6.92 -7.16
CA LYS A 120 -4.69 7.46 -8.28
C LYS A 120 -3.21 7.10 -8.26
N PHE A 121 -2.72 6.42 -7.22
CA PHE A 121 -1.31 6.03 -7.09
C PHE A 121 -1.19 4.52 -6.93
N PHE A 122 -1.97 3.77 -7.72
CA PHE A 122 -2.11 2.33 -7.61
C PHE A 122 -0.78 1.59 -7.83
N GLY A 123 -0.10 1.81 -8.96
CA GLY A 123 1.16 1.15 -9.29
C GLY A 123 2.30 1.54 -8.36
N GLU A 124 2.32 2.77 -7.85
CA GLU A 124 3.24 3.16 -6.77
C GLU A 124 3.06 2.30 -5.52
N MET A 125 1.83 1.88 -5.19
CA MET A 125 1.60 1.03 -4.01
C MET A 125 1.83 -0.45 -4.28
N PHE A 126 1.57 -0.94 -5.50
CA PHE A 126 1.61 -2.38 -5.80
C PHE A 126 2.84 -2.84 -6.59
N PHE A 127 3.46 -1.95 -7.37
CA PHE A 127 4.54 -2.29 -8.30
C PHE A 127 5.90 -1.72 -7.88
N TYR A 128 5.93 -0.53 -7.28
CA TYR A 128 7.16 0.04 -6.71
C TYR A 128 7.53 -0.66 -5.39
N THR A 129 8.62 -1.43 -5.40
CA THR A 129 8.95 -2.36 -4.31
C THR A 129 9.09 -1.68 -2.95
N PRO A 130 9.76 -0.52 -2.79
CA PRO A 130 9.87 0.16 -1.50
C PRO A 130 8.52 0.53 -0.87
N PHE A 131 7.56 0.97 -1.68
CA PHE A 131 6.25 1.37 -1.16
C PHE A 131 5.32 0.16 -1.00
N GLY A 132 5.38 -0.81 -1.92
CA GLY A 132 4.74 -2.11 -1.76
C GLY A 132 5.18 -2.80 -0.47
N GLY A 133 6.49 -2.83 -0.24
CA GLY A 133 7.21 -3.15 1.00
C GLY A 133 6.56 -2.63 2.27
N ASN A 134 6.71 -1.32 2.43
CA ASN A 134 6.47 -0.63 3.68
C ASN A 134 5.00 -0.31 3.96
N TYR A 135 4.12 -0.37 2.95
CA TYR A 135 2.74 0.09 3.10
C TYR A 135 1.71 -0.94 2.64
N THR A 136 1.92 -1.59 1.49
CA THR A 136 0.90 -2.47 0.90
C THR A 136 0.98 -3.89 1.44
N PHE A 137 2.18 -4.46 1.55
CA PHE A 137 2.40 -5.82 2.05
C PHE A 137 2.05 -5.97 3.52
N ILE A 138 2.25 -4.93 4.31
CA ILE A 138 1.86 -4.91 5.71
C ILE A 138 0.32 -4.81 5.86
N MET A 139 -0.37 -4.27 4.84
CA MET A 139 -1.80 -4.03 4.89
C MET A 139 -2.63 -5.31 5.15
N PRO A 140 -2.38 -6.46 4.49
CA PRO A 140 -2.99 -7.74 4.87
C PRO A 140 -2.93 -8.06 6.37
N PHE A 141 -1.81 -7.77 7.05
CA PHE A 141 -1.66 -7.99 8.49
C PHE A 141 -2.52 -7.03 9.30
N TYR A 142 -2.57 -5.75 8.93
CA TYR A 142 -3.49 -4.77 9.54
C TYR A 142 -4.94 -5.16 9.36
N LEU A 143 -5.33 -5.55 8.15
CA LEU A 143 -6.69 -5.96 7.82
C LEU A 143 -7.07 -7.26 8.54
N TRP A 144 -6.12 -8.18 8.72
CA TRP A 144 -6.33 -9.41 9.49
C TRP A 144 -6.52 -9.12 10.98
N TYR A 145 -5.68 -8.24 11.53
CA TYR A 145 -5.83 -7.76 12.90
C TYR A 145 -7.22 -7.12 13.11
N ILE A 146 -7.63 -6.22 12.21
CA ILE A 146 -8.94 -5.59 12.28
C ILE A 146 -10.07 -6.63 12.15
N TYR A 147 -9.95 -7.60 11.25
CA TYR A 147 -10.93 -8.68 11.11
C TYR A 147 -11.12 -9.45 12.43
N VAL A 148 -10.02 -9.91 13.04
CA VAL A 148 -10.03 -10.60 14.34
C VAL A 148 -10.71 -9.76 15.41
N MET A 149 -10.32 -8.48 15.54
CA MET A 149 -10.88 -7.60 16.56
C MET A 149 -12.35 -7.24 16.31
N MET A 150 -12.78 -7.09 15.05
CA MET A 150 -14.18 -6.87 14.71
C MET A 150 -15.05 -8.08 15.01
N GLU A 151 -14.61 -9.29 14.65
CA GLU A 151 -15.29 -10.54 15.02
C GLU A 151 -15.46 -10.61 16.55
N TYR A 152 -14.40 -10.32 17.30
CA TYR A 152 -14.40 -10.37 18.74
C TYR A 152 -15.31 -9.29 19.37
N PHE A 153 -15.15 -8.00 19.02
CA PHE A 153 -15.83 -6.89 19.68
C PHE A 153 -17.27 -6.68 19.19
N VAL A 154 -17.50 -6.75 17.88
CA VAL A 154 -18.79 -6.42 17.27
C VAL A 154 -19.70 -7.65 17.20
N TYR A 155 -19.17 -8.78 16.74
CA TYR A 155 -19.99 -9.98 16.54
C TYR A 155 -20.04 -10.87 17.77
N GLY A 156 -19.04 -10.78 18.66
CA GLY A 156 -18.91 -11.63 19.83
C GLY A 156 -18.34 -13.02 19.49
N ASN A 157 -17.71 -13.14 18.32
CA ASN A 157 -17.12 -14.36 17.82
C ASN A 157 -15.60 -14.31 18.04
N ASP A 158 -15.09 -15.19 18.89
CA ASP A 158 -13.65 -15.29 19.12
C ASP A 158 -13.05 -16.33 18.18
N ILE A 159 -12.57 -15.88 17.02
CA ILE A 159 -12.06 -16.74 15.95
C ILE A 159 -10.69 -17.37 16.26
N LEU A 160 -10.02 -16.91 17.31
CA LEU A 160 -8.75 -17.48 17.78
C LEU A 160 -8.97 -18.48 18.92
N LYS A 161 -10.17 -18.49 19.51
CA LYS A 161 -10.54 -19.41 20.58
C LYS A 161 -10.36 -20.87 20.14
N ASP A 162 -9.96 -21.70 21.09
CA ASP A 162 -9.80 -23.15 20.95
C ASP A 162 -8.61 -23.59 20.06
N LYS A 163 -7.80 -22.64 19.56
CA LYS A 163 -6.52 -22.90 18.89
C LYS A 163 -5.35 -22.79 19.87
N ARG A 164 -5.42 -23.51 20.98
CA ARG A 164 -4.48 -23.38 22.12
C ARG A 164 -3.13 -24.07 21.95
N SER A 165 -2.80 -24.57 20.76
CA SER A 165 -1.48 -25.15 20.58
C SER A 165 -0.42 -24.08 20.82
N PHE A 166 0.64 -24.45 21.56
CA PHE A 166 1.75 -23.53 21.85
C PHE A 166 2.32 -22.90 20.58
N LEU A 167 2.41 -23.69 19.50
CA LEU A 167 2.82 -23.22 18.18
C LEU A 167 1.89 -22.13 17.62
N PHE A 168 0.57 -22.26 17.79
CA PHE A 168 -0.38 -21.25 17.33
C PHE A 168 -0.27 -19.93 18.11
N LEU A 169 -0.01 -20.01 19.41
CA LEU A 169 0.26 -18.82 20.23
C LEU A 169 1.53 -18.12 19.78
N ILE A 170 2.62 -18.87 19.49
CA ILE A 170 3.85 -18.31 18.92
C ILE A 170 3.57 -17.62 17.59
N LEU A 171 2.85 -18.27 16.67
CA LEU A 171 2.51 -17.68 15.37
C LEU A 171 1.69 -16.40 15.54
N THR A 172 0.70 -16.40 16.44
CA THR A 172 -0.11 -15.22 16.75
C THR A 172 0.73 -14.08 17.34
N PHE A 173 1.68 -14.43 18.22
CA PHE A 173 2.64 -13.49 18.78
C PHE A 173 3.50 -12.85 17.68
N VAL A 174 4.13 -13.66 16.81
CA VAL A 174 4.94 -13.18 15.69
C VAL A 174 4.13 -12.30 14.74
N LEU A 175 2.89 -12.69 14.40
CA LEU A 175 2.01 -11.89 13.54
C LEU A 175 1.69 -10.52 14.16
N GLY A 176 1.51 -10.43 15.47
CA GLY A 176 1.29 -9.14 16.13
C GLY A 176 2.54 -8.27 16.13
N ILE A 177 3.74 -8.84 16.35
CA ILE A 177 4.99 -8.09 16.20
C ILE A 177 5.11 -7.54 14.77
N PHE A 178 4.87 -8.37 13.75
CA PHE A 178 4.89 -7.93 12.34
C PHE A 178 3.89 -6.81 12.06
N THR A 179 2.69 -6.91 12.64
CA THR A 179 1.67 -5.86 12.54
C THR A 179 2.17 -4.56 13.19
N GLY A 180 2.78 -4.66 14.38
CA GLY A 180 3.30 -3.50 15.12
C GLY A 180 4.50 -2.84 14.45
N MET A 181 5.37 -3.62 13.80
CA MET A 181 6.58 -3.13 13.12
C MET A 181 6.35 -2.64 11.69
N GLY A 182 5.10 -2.57 11.25
CA GLY A 182 4.78 -2.24 9.87
C GLY A 182 5.08 -0.81 9.45
N ASN A 183 4.38 0.15 10.07
CA ASN A 183 4.40 1.58 9.76
C ASN A 183 4.03 2.31 11.05
N GLU A 184 4.79 3.35 11.42
CA GLU A 184 4.65 4.06 12.69
C GLU A 184 3.29 4.73 12.91
N HIS A 185 2.50 5.00 11.86
CA HIS A 185 1.25 5.74 11.96
C HIS A 185 0.01 4.87 12.22
N ILE A 186 0.08 3.56 11.94
CA ILE A 186 -1.09 2.66 11.96
C ILE A 186 -1.27 1.92 13.30
N PRO A 187 -0.23 1.30 13.89
CA PRO A 187 -0.32 0.63 15.18
C PRO A 187 -0.89 1.48 16.30
N PRO A 188 -0.59 2.80 16.45
CA PRO A 188 -1.25 3.62 17.45
C PRO A 188 -2.79 3.57 17.34
N VAL A 189 -3.33 3.63 16.13
CA VAL A 189 -4.77 3.54 15.86
C VAL A 189 -5.33 2.19 16.28
N LEU A 190 -4.64 1.09 15.91
CA LEU A 190 -5.05 -0.26 16.24
C LEU A 190 -4.96 -0.54 17.75
N ILE A 191 -3.91 -0.04 18.42
CA ILE A 191 -3.71 -0.14 19.86
C ILE A 191 -4.83 0.60 20.59
N SER A 192 -5.07 1.87 20.25
CA SER A 192 -6.14 2.66 20.86
C SER A 192 -7.52 2.04 20.63
N PHE A 193 -7.81 1.57 19.42
CA PHE A 193 -9.06 0.91 19.09
C PHE A 193 -9.30 -0.34 19.94
N THR A 194 -8.31 -1.23 20.03
CA THR A 194 -8.42 -2.47 20.81
C THR A 194 -8.48 -2.19 22.32
N PHE A 195 -7.70 -1.23 22.81
CA PHE A 195 -7.76 -0.78 24.20
C PHE A 195 -9.16 -0.30 24.59
N LEU A 196 -9.77 0.59 23.78
CA LEU A 196 -11.13 1.08 24.01
C LEU A 196 -12.15 -0.06 23.92
N GLY A 197 -11.95 -1.02 23.00
CA GLY A 197 -12.77 -2.23 22.90
C GLY A 197 -12.72 -3.11 24.15
N PHE A 198 -11.52 -3.33 24.73
CA PHE A 198 -11.36 -4.04 26.00
C PHE A 198 -11.98 -3.28 27.16
N LEU A 199 -11.74 -1.98 27.26
CA LEU A 199 -12.31 -1.14 28.31
C LEU A 199 -13.85 -1.19 28.27
N TYR A 200 -14.44 -1.06 27.08
CA TYR A 200 -15.88 -1.19 26.91
C TYR A 200 -16.41 -2.56 27.37
N LYS A 201 -15.74 -3.66 26.99
CA LYS A 201 -16.14 -5.02 27.41
C LYS A 201 -15.96 -5.25 28.92
N ALA A 202 -14.87 -4.78 29.51
CA ALA A 202 -14.61 -4.89 30.93
C ALA A 202 -15.69 -4.15 31.73
N LEU A 203 -15.99 -2.89 31.35
CA LEU A 203 -16.96 -2.05 32.05
C LEU A 203 -18.41 -2.53 31.84
N LYS A 204 -18.81 -2.92 30.63
CA LYS A 204 -20.22 -3.26 30.33
C LYS A 204 -20.54 -4.74 30.46
N LYS A 205 -19.60 -5.64 30.19
CA LYS A 205 -19.85 -7.09 30.14
C LYS A 205 -19.13 -7.86 31.24
N LYS A 206 -18.24 -7.21 32.02
CA LYS A 206 -17.41 -7.86 33.06
C LYS A 206 -16.68 -9.10 32.55
N LYS A 207 -16.28 -9.09 31.27
CA LYS A 207 -15.59 -10.19 30.59
C LYS A 207 -14.26 -9.71 30.06
N TRP A 208 -13.20 -10.42 30.43
CA TRP A 208 -11.86 -10.22 29.90
C TRP A 208 -11.70 -10.90 28.52
N PRO A 209 -10.77 -10.42 27.69
CA PRO A 209 -10.36 -11.12 26.48
C PRO A 209 -9.81 -12.52 26.77
N SER A 210 -9.89 -13.38 25.76
CA SER A 210 -9.19 -14.66 25.78
C SER A 210 -7.67 -14.42 25.75
N ILE A 211 -6.92 -15.45 26.13
CA ILE A 211 -5.46 -15.36 26.18
C ILE A 211 -4.89 -15.11 24.78
N GLU A 212 -5.47 -15.71 23.74
CA GLU A 212 -5.06 -15.60 22.34
C GLU A 212 -5.23 -14.16 21.83
N ILE A 213 -6.36 -13.53 22.12
CA ILE A 213 -6.64 -12.13 21.79
C ILE A 213 -5.70 -11.19 22.55
N THR A 214 -5.42 -11.51 23.81
CA THR A 214 -4.48 -10.73 24.65
C THR A 214 -3.06 -10.82 24.11
N VAL A 215 -2.58 -12.03 23.77
CA VAL A 215 -1.27 -12.26 23.16
C VAL A 215 -1.14 -11.46 21.87
N TYR A 216 -2.15 -11.47 20.99
CA TYR A 216 -2.10 -10.74 19.73
C TYR A 216 -2.03 -9.21 19.93
N TYR A 217 -2.76 -8.69 20.92
CA TYR A 217 -2.73 -7.26 21.26
C TYR A 217 -1.41 -6.84 21.91
N VAL A 218 -0.90 -7.62 22.86
CA VAL A 218 0.39 -7.34 23.52
C VAL A 218 1.53 -7.42 22.52
N SER A 219 1.52 -8.39 21.61
CA SER A 219 2.57 -8.49 20.60
C SER A 219 2.52 -7.36 19.56
N LEU A 220 1.33 -6.83 19.23
CA LEU A 220 1.20 -5.58 18.48
C LEU A 220 1.89 -4.41 19.18
N ILE A 221 1.66 -4.24 20.49
CA ILE A 221 2.32 -3.19 21.29
C ILE A 221 3.84 -3.37 21.28
N ILE A 222 4.32 -4.59 21.53
CA ILE A 222 5.76 -4.90 21.51
C ILE A 222 6.35 -4.56 20.13
N GLY A 223 5.71 -4.99 19.04
CA GLY A 223 6.16 -4.66 17.68
C GLY A 223 6.19 -3.15 17.42
N TYR A 224 5.18 -2.41 17.89
CA TYR A 224 5.17 -0.96 17.76
C TYR A 224 6.27 -0.29 18.59
N MET A 225 6.53 -0.76 19.81
CA MET A 225 7.63 -0.25 20.65
C MET A 225 9.00 -0.52 20.01
N LEU A 226 9.21 -1.72 19.44
CA LEU A 226 10.43 -2.05 18.69
C LEU A 226 10.62 -1.08 17.52
N LEU A 227 9.56 -0.80 16.76
CA LEU A 227 9.63 0.15 15.66
C LEU A 227 9.89 1.58 16.14
N TYR A 228 9.16 2.03 17.16
CA TYR A 228 9.19 3.42 17.64
C TYR A 228 10.57 3.77 18.22
N PHE A 229 11.11 2.89 19.06
CA PHE A 229 12.42 3.07 19.71
C PHE A 229 13.61 2.54 18.89
N ALA A 230 13.40 2.17 17.62
CA ALA A 230 14.48 1.71 16.77
C ALA A 230 15.55 2.80 16.57
N PRO A 231 16.86 2.47 16.65
CA PRO A 231 17.95 3.45 16.52
C PRO A 231 17.91 4.25 15.20
N ALA A 232 17.49 3.61 14.10
CA ALA A 232 17.38 4.26 12.80
C ALA A 232 16.47 5.48 12.81
N ASN A 233 15.43 5.49 13.66
CA ASN A 233 14.56 6.65 13.78
C ASN A 233 15.32 7.85 14.37
N ALA A 234 16.16 7.65 15.39
CA ALA A 234 16.95 8.72 15.97
C ALA A 234 17.89 9.36 14.95
N GLU A 235 18.54 8.55 14.10
CA GLU A 235 19.39 9.05 13.01
C GLU A 235 18.61 9.79 11.91
N ARG A 236 17.40 9.31 11.59
CA ARG A 236 16.53 10.00 10.62
C ARG A 236 16.08 11.35 11.15
N TYR A 237 15.74 11.44 12.44
CA TYR A 237 15.30 12.69 13.05
C TYR A 237 16.44 13.67 13.28
N SER A 238 17.68 13.22 13.52
CA SER A 238 18.84 14.11 13.68
C SER A 238 19.27 14.80 12.37
N LYS A 239 18.97 14.19 11.22
CA LYS A 239 19.24 14.75 9.89
C LYS A 239 18.21 15.78 9.41
N LEU A 240 17.06 15.88 10.08
CA LEU A 240 16.05 16.88 9.74
C LEU A 240 16.45 18.21 10.40
N GLU A 241 16.59 19.27 9.58
CA GLU A 241 16.97 20.63 10.03
C GLU A 241 16.10 21.19 11.16
N SER A 242 14.88 20.66 11.34
CA SER A 242 13.99 21.01 12.43
C SER A 242 14.43 20.49 13.81
N GLY A 243 15.55 19.76 13.89
CA GLY A 243 16.32 19.54 15.12
C GLY A 243 15.48 19.37 16.38
N SER A 244 14.64 18.33 16.45
CA SER A 244 14.16 17.65 17.67
C SER A 244 12.78 17.03 17.48
N SER A 245 12.53 16.00 18.28
CA SER A 245 11.27 15.31 18.55
C SER A 245 10.20 16.19 19.23
N ILE A 246 10.33 17.51 19.20
CA ILE A 246 9.42 18.45 19.86
C ILE A 246 8.21 18.73 18.96
N PHE A 247 7.02 18.61 19.52
CA PHE A 247 5.79 18.90 18.81
C PHE A 247 5.68 20.41 18.51
N HIS A 248 5.70 20.76 17.23
CA HIS A 248 5.44 22.13 16.76
C HIS A 248 4.04 22.24 16.17
N LEU A 249 3.14 22.93 16.88
CA LEU A 249 1.73 23.07 16.48
C LEU A 249 1.59 23.70 15.07
N THR A 250 2.43 24.67 14.72
CA THR A 250 2.41 25.32 13.40
C THR A 250 2.76 24.35 12.28
N GLN A 251 3.83 23.59 12.42
CA GLN A 251 4.23 22.53 11.49
C GLN A 251 3.14 21.48 11.39
N TYR A 252 2.58 21.03 12.51
CA TYR A 252 1.48 20.08 12.54
C TYR A 252 0.27 20.57 11.74
N ILE A 253 -0.17 21.83 11.93
CA ILE A 253 -1.29 22.41 11.18
C ILE A 253 -0.97 22.48 9.68
N GLN A 254 0.25 22.86 9.31
CA GLN A 254 0.68 22.87 7.90
C GLN A 254 0.65 21.46 7.30
N GLN A 255 1.15 20.46 8.02
CA GLN A 255 1.15 19.07 7.56
C GLN A 255 -0.28 18.53 7.46
N PHE A 256 -1.15 18.86 8.42
CA PHE A 256 -2.56 18.50 8.36
C PHE A 256 -3.26 19.13 7.15
N LYS A 257 -2.99 20.42 6.85
CA LYS A 257 -3.47 21.08 5.63
C LYS A 257 -2.98 20.36 4.37
N ALA A 258 -1.72 19.95 4.32
CA ALA A 258 -1.17 19.21 3.19
C ALA A 258 -1.86 17.84 3.01
N VAL A 259 -2.15 17.12 4.09
CA VAL A 259 -2.96 15.88 4.04
C VAL A 259 -4.35 16.14 3.44
N LEU A 260 -5.03 17.23 3.83
CA LEU A 260 -6.31 17.61 3.24
C LEU A 260 -6.19 18.00 1.75
N MET A 261 -5.11 18.71 1.39
CA MET A 261 -4.80 19.04 0.00
C MET A 261 -4.54 17.79 -0.84
N MET A 262 -3.95 16.73 -0.26
CA MET A 262 -3.77 15.46 -0.97
C MET A 262 -5.10 14.85 -1.41
N TYR A 263 -6.12 14.89 -0.53
CA TYR A 263 -7.47 14.45 -0.91
C TYR A 263 -8.07 15.31 -2.01
N ARG A 264 -7.93 16.63 -1.93
CA ARG A 264 -8.45 17.57 -2.93
C ARG A 264 -7.83 17.36 -4.31
N TYR A 265 -6.50 17.26 -4.39
CA TYR A 265 -5.79 17.28 -5.67
C TYR A 265 -5.55 15.89 -6.25
N TYR A 266 -5.24 14.90 -5.40
CA TYR A 266 -4.86 13.57 -5.87
C TYR A 266 -5.94 12.50 -5.70
N LEU A 267 -6.95 12.73 -4.84
CA LEU A 267 -8.01 11.74 -4.58
C LEU A 267 -9.44 12.32 -4.59
N PRO A 268 -9.81 13.22 -5.52
CA PRO A 268 -11.13 13.84 -5.50
C PRO A 268 -12.26 12.82 -5.67
N GLU A 269 -12.08 11.77 -6.48
CA GLU A 269 -13.06 10.70 -6.70
C GLU A 269 -13.33 9.92 -5.41
N LEU A 270 -12.28 9.61 -4.65
CA LEU A 270 -12.43 8.96 -3.33
C LEU A 270 -13.17 9.88 -2.36
N SER A 271 -12.81 11.17 -2.29
CA SER A 271 -13.50 12.13 -1.42
C SER A 271 -14.99 12.23 -1.75
N VAL A 272 -15.34 12.34 -3.03
CA VAL A 272 -16.74 12.37 -3.48
C VAL A 272 -17.45 11.05 -3.15
N ALA A 273 -16.84 9.90 -3.44
CA ALA A 273 -17.43 8.59 -3.13
C ALA A 273 -17.65 8.40 -1.62
N THR A 274 -16.72 8.86 -0.78
CA THR A 274 -16.83 8.87 0.68
C THR A 274 -17.98 9.77 1.15
N LEU A 275 -18.10 11.00 0.62
CA LEU A 275 -19.20 11.91 0.97
C LEU A 275 -20.56 11.33 0.57
N ILE A 276 -20.68 10.78 -0.63
CA ILE A 276 -21.87 10.08 -1.11
C ILE A 276 -22.20 8.91 -0.19
N SER A 277 -21.20 8.12 0.20
CA SER A 277 -21.38 6.97 1.11
C SER A 277 -21.86 7.37 2.50
N ILE A 278 -21.33 8.46 3.05
CA ILE A 278 -21.80 9.03 4.33
C ILE A 278 -23.25 9.49 4.20
N PHE A 279 -23.58 10.21 3.11
CA PHE A 279 -24.95 10.65 2.85
C PHE A 279 -25.92 9.46 2.74
N PHE A 280 -25.57 8.43 1.97
CA PHE A 280 -26.37 7.21 1.88
C PHE A 280 -26.50 6.51 3.23
N PHE A 281 -25.42 6.42 4.01
CA PHE A 281 -25.44 5.78 5.33
C PHE A 281 -26.38 6.50 6.32
N LEU A 282 -26.39 7.84 6.31
CA LEU A 282 -27.19 8.65 7.22
C LEU A 282 -28.67 8.76 6.79
N PHE A 283 -28.93 8.97 5.50
CA PHE A 283 -30.25 9.37 5.02
C PHE A 283 -31.05 8.24 4.36
N TYR A 284 -30.38 7.20 3.86
CA TYR A 284 -31.07 6.14 3.13
C TYR A 284 -31.65 5.10 4.10
N LYS A 285 -32.76 5.46 4.75
CA LYS A 285 -33.50 4.62 5.71
C LYS A 285 -33.81 3.22 5.19
N LYS A 286 -33.97 3.08 3.88
CA LYS A 286 -34.27 1.79 3.24
C LYS A 286 -33.13 0.77 3.36
N LEU A 287 -31.88 1.17 3.64
CA LEU A 287 -30.71 0.26 3.61
C LEU A 287 -30.78 -0.88 4.66
N ASN A 288 -31.69 -0.85 5.65
CA ASN A 288 -31.94 -1.92 6.64
C ASN A 288 -30.66 -2.61 7.15
N ILE A 289 -29.59 -1.83 7.35
CA ILE A 289 -28.31 -2.36 7.82
C ILE A 289 -28.48 -2.81 9.26
N VAL A 290 -28.13 -4.08 9.53
CA VAL A 290 -28.16 -4.66 10.87
C VAL A 290 -27.29 -3.82 11.81
N ARG A 291 -27.73 -3.62 13.05
CA ARG A 291 -27.04 -2.77 14.03
C ARG A 291 -25.54 -3.09 14.16
N LYS A 292 -25.17 -4.37 14.19
CA LYS A 292 -23.76 -4.82 14.25
C LYS A 292 -22.95 -4.32 13.05
N GLU A 293 -23.52 -4.41 11.84
CA GLU A 293 -22.88 -3.90 10.61
C GLU A 293 -22.73 -2.39 10.62
N LYS A 294 -23.75 -1.64 11.11
CA LYS A 294 -23.63 -0.19 11.28
C LYS A 294 -22.47 0.20 12.20
N ILE A 295 -22.36 -0.49 13.34
CA ILE A 295 -21.25 -0.27 14.28
C ILE A 295 -19.92 -0.57 13.59
N ARG A 296 -19.80 -1.70 12.89
CA ARG A 296 -18.58 -2.06 12.17
C ARG A 296 -18.15 -0.98 11.17
N LEU A 297 -19.07 -0.48 10.35
CA LEU A 297 -18.78 0.58 9.36
C LEU A 297 -18.35 1.89 10.03
N LEU A 298 -19.02 2.27 11.13
CA LEU A 298 -18.63 3.44 11.92
C LEU A 298 -17.23 3.29 12.49
N LEU A 299 -16.84 2.09 12.94
CA LEU A 299 -15.50 1.84 13.46
C LEU A 299 -14.43 1.89 12.35
N PHE A 300 -14.68 1.34 11.16
CA PHE A 300 -13.77 1.52 10.02
C PHE A 300 -13.58 3.00 9.68
N PHE A 301 -14.69 3.75 9.63
CA PHE A 301 -14.65 5.17 9.32
C PHE A 301 -13.90 5.97 10.40
N ALA A 302 -14.16 5.69 11.68
CA ALA A 302 -13.50 6.32 12.82
C ALA A 302 -11.99 6.03 12.83
N MET A 303 -11.57 4.77 12.63
CA MET A 303 -10.15 4.42 12.53
C MET A 303 -9.47 5.17 11.37
N GLY A 304 -10.13 5.25 10.20
CA GLY A 304 -9.61 5.99 9.06
C GLY A 304 -9.45 7.49 9.35
N ILE A 305 -10.43 8.11 10.00
CA ILE A 305 -10.36 9.53 10.41
C ILE A 305 -9.24 9.76 11.43
N ILE A 306 -9.15 8.93 12.47
CA ILE A 306 -8.15 9.08 13.55
C ILE A 306 -6.73 8.89 13.02
N THR A 307 -6.55 8.17 11.93
CA THR A 307 -5.23 8.00 11.29
C THR A 307 -4.74 9.32 10.67
N LEU A 308 -5.62 10.17 10.14
CA LEU A 308 -5.24 11.44 9.49
C LEU A 308 -4.46 12.41 10.39
N PRO A 309 -4.91 12.73 11.63
CA PRO A 309 -4.14 13.57 12.54
C PRO A 309 -2.83 12.91 13.00
N ILE A 310 -2.72 11.58 13.00
CA ILE A 310 -1.47 10.87 13.33
C ILE A 310 -0.48 10.97 12.16
N VAL A 311 -0.96 10.81 10.93
CA VAL A 311 -0.15 11.00 9.72
C VAL A 311 0.37 12.44 9.62
N ALA A 312 -0.43 13.42 10.02
CA ALA A 312 -0.04 14.82 10.07
C ALA A 312 1.02 15.15 11.15
N TYR A 313 1.46 14.18 11.95
CA TYR A 313 2.63 14.30 12.82
C TYR A 313 3.93 13.89 12.09
N SER A 314 3.83 13.25 10.92
CA SER A 314 4.98 12.75 10.18
C SER A 314 5.79 13.90 9.59
N PRO A 315 7.13 13.96 9.80
CA PRO A 315 7.96 15.02 9.23
C PRO A 315 7.93 15.04 7.69
N MET A 316 7.67 13.89 7.06
CA MET A 316 7.60 13.74 5.61
C MET A 316 6.21 13.25 5.21
N ILE A 317 5.46 14.06 4.49
CA ILE A 317 4.11 13.69 4.02
C ILE A 317 4.22 13.11 2.61
N GLY A 318 3.48 12.03 2.37
CA GLY A 318 3.31 11.46 1.04
C GLY A 318 1.98 10.73 0.93
N LEU A 319 1.51 10.52 -0.30
CA LEU A 319 0.24 9.84 -0.58
C LEU A 319 0.18 8.43 0.00
N ARG A 320 1.33 7.73 0.05
CA ARG A 320 1.47 6.43 0.71
C ARG A 320 1.05 6.42 2.19
N LEU A 321 1.17 7.54 2.92
CA LEU A 321 0.82 7.59 4.34
C LEU A 321 -0.69 7.50 4.59
N ILE A 322 -1.51 7.98 3.65
CA ILE A 322 -2.97 7.93 3.75
C ILE A 322 -3.57 6.64 3.19
N PHE A 323 -2.73 5.69 2.74
CA PHE A 323 -3.19 4.44 2.11
C PHE A 323 -4.06 3.58 3.03
N PHE A 324 -3.74 3.53 4.33
CA PHE A 324 -4.56 2.85 5.34
C PHE A 324 -5.96 3.46 5.45
N THR A 325 -6.04 4.78 5.64
CA THR A 325 -7.32 5.51 5.70
C THR A 325 -8.16 5.25 4.45
N ASN A 326 -7.54 5.38 3.28
CA ASN A 326 -8.22 5.18 2.00
C ASN A 326 -8.77 3.76 1.88
N THR A 327 -8.00 2.76 2.31
CA THR A 327 -8.41 1.36 2.33
C THR A 327 -9.65 1.15 3.20
N LEU A 328 -9.68 1.72 4.42
CA LEU A 328 -10.83 1.61 5.32
C LEU A 328 -12.08 2.30 4.75
N TRP A 329 -11.92 3.45 4.11
CA TRP A 329 -13.03 4.14 3.45
C TRP A 329 -13.55 3.36 2.25
N ILE A 330 -12.67 2.74 1.46
CA ILE A 330 -13.06 1.87 0.35
C ILE A 330 -13.83 0.64 0.85
N ILE A 331 -13.50 0.07 2.02
CA ILE A 331 -14.32 -0.99 2.63
C ILE A 331 -15.73 -0.48 2.93
N CYS A 332 -15.87 0.72 3.49
CA CYS A 332 -17.19 1.31 3.76
C CYS A 332 -17.99 1.56 2.46
N ILE A 333 -17.35 2.15 1.44
CA ILE A 333 -17.95 2.39 0.12
C ILE A 333 -18.38 1.06 -0.51
N GLY A 334 -17.48 0.07 -0.51
CA GLY A 334 -17.72 -1.25 -1.06
C GLY A 334 -18.92 -1.94 -0.41
N TYR A 335 -18.99 -1.93 0.93
CA TYR A 335 -20.12 -2.54 1.65
C TYR A 335 -21.47 -1.92 1.25
N LEU A 336 -21.54 -0.59 1.19
CA LEU A 336 -22.76 0.11 0.80
C LEU A 336 -23.13 -0.18 -0.66
N LEU A 337 -22.14 -0.20 -1.57
CA LEU A 337 -22.36 -0.54 -2.96
C LEU A 337 -22.88 -1.97 -3.11
N PHE A 338 -22.27 -2.96 -2.46
CA PHE A 338 -22.75 -4.34 -2.48
C PHE A 338 -24.16 -4.47 -1.90
N SER A 339 -24.46 -3.75 -0.81
CA SER A 339 -25.81 -3.72 -0.21
C SER A 339 -26.87 -3.12 -1.13
N LEU A 340 -26.47 -2.17 -2.01
CA LEU A 340 -27.35 -1.60 -3.04
C LEU A 340 -27.53 -2.57 -4.21
N LEU A 341 -26.45 -3.19 -4.69
CA LEU A 341 -26.49 -4.15 -5.79
C LEU A 341 -27.36 -5.37 -5.46
N GLU A 342 -27.25 -5.92 -4.24
CA GLU A 342 -28.05 -7.07 -3.78
C GLU A 342 -29.57 -6.79 -3.79
N ARG A 343 -29.99 -5.51 -3.85
CA ARG A 343 -31.41 -5.12 -3.93
C ARG A 343 -31.93 -5.03 -5.36
N ILE A 344 -31.06 -4.72 -6.32
CA ILE A 344 -31.45 -4.53 -7.71
C ILE A 344 -31.88 -5.87 -8.33
N LYS A 345 -31.39 -7.02 -7.81
CA LYS A 345 -31.78 -8.42 -8.13
C LYS A 345 -32.13 -8.67 -9.61
N ASN A 346 -31.45 -7.99 -10.53
CA ASN A 346 -31.70 -8.11 -11.95
C ASN A 346 -30.49 -8.77 -12.61
N LYS A 347 -30.66 -10.03 -12.99
CA LYS A 347 -29.61 -10.84 -13.62
C LYS A 347 -29.05 -10.18 -14.89
N LYS A 348 -29.86 -9.44 -15.65
CA LYS A 348 -29.41 -8.72 -16.85
C LYS A 348 -28.49 -7.56 -16.46
N THR A 349 -28.88 -6.77 -15.47
CA THR A 349 -28.06 -5.67 -14.93
C THR A 349 -26.75 -6.18 -14.34
N GLU A 350 -26.78 -7.26 -13.56
CA GLU A 350 -25.58 -7.90 -13.01
C GLU A 350 -24.65 -8.41 -14.11
N SER A 351 -25.19 -9.01 -15.18
CA SER A 351 -24.39 -9.48 -16.30
C SER A 351 -23.74 -8.31 -17.06
N ILE A 352 -24.49 -7.26 -17.37
CA ILE A 352 -23.97 -6.06 -18.05
C ILE A 352 -22.88 -5.41 -17.21
N LEU A 353 -23.14 -5.22 -15.91
CA LEU A 353 -22.17 -4.66 -14.99
C LEU A 353 -20.90 -5.53 -14.91
N SER A 354 -21.06 -6.85 -14.80
CA SER A 354 -19.93 -7.77 -14.81
C SER A 354 -19.09 -7.67 -16.09
N SER A 355 -19.71 -7.63 -17.27
CA SER A 355 -19.00 -7.50 -18.54
C SER A 355 -18.29 -6.15 -18.67
N PHE A 356 -18.95 -5.06 -18.25
CA PHE A 356 -18.36 -3.72 -18.24
C PHE A 356 -17.15 -3.65 -17.29
N LEU A 357 -17.29 -4.15 -16.05
CA LEU A 357 -16.20 -4.22 -15.08
C LEU A 357 -15.02 -5.02 -15.62
N SER A 358 -15.29 -6.19 -16.21
CA SER A 358 -14.26 -7.02 -16.84
C SER A 358 -13.52 -6.27 -17.94
N LEU A 359 -14.23 -5.58 -18.83
CA LEU A 359 -13.62 -4.79 -19.90
C LEU A 359 -12.75 -3.65 -19.33
N CYS A 360 -13.27 -2.87 -18.38
CA CYS A 360 -12.51 -1.77 -17.77
C CYS A 360 -11.23 -2.26 -17.08
N LEU A 361 -11.29 -3.39 -16.37
CA LEU A 361 -10.12 -3.95 -15.72
C LEU A 361 -9.10 -4.46 -16.74
N VAL A 362 -9.54 -5.14 -17.79
CA VAL A 362 -8.63 -5.58 -18.87
C VAL A 362 -7.92 -4.37 -19.48
N LEU A 363 -8.67 -3.33 -19.86
CA LEU A 363 -8.10 -2.10 -20.42
C LEU A 363 -7.13 -1.40 -19.46
N PHE A 364 -7.50 -1.28 -18.18
CA PHE A 364 -6.64 -0.66 -17.17
C PHE A 364 -5.31 -1.40 -17.04
N PHE A 365 -5.35 -2.72 -16.85
CA PHE A 365 -4.13 -3.50 -16.66
C PHE A 365 -3.30 -3.63 -17.95
N SER A 366 -3.93 -3.65 -19.14
CA SER A 366 -3.22 -3.54 -20.42
C SER A 366 -2.48 -2.21 -20.55
N ALA A 367 -3.11 -1.09 -20.20
CA ALA A 367 -2.47 0.22 -20.21
C ALA A 367 -1.31 0.27 -19.21
N GLY A 368 -1.48 -0.32 -18.02
CA GLY A 368 -0.42 -0.47 -17.02
C GLY A 368 0.81 -1.20 -17.57
N CYS A 369 0.60 -2.36 -18.23
CA CYS A 369 1.69 -3.11 -18.85
C CYS A 369 2.45 -2.25 -19.89
N PHE A 370 1.72 -1.52 -20.73
CA PHE A 370 2.32 -0.66 -21.76
C PHE A 370 3.12 0.50 -21.15
N ILE A 371 2.57 1.18 -20.15
CA ILE A 371 3.23 2.30 -19.46
C ILE A 371 4.49 1.82 -18.74
N CYS A 372 4.42 0.73 -17.98
CA CYS A 372 5.59 0.16 -17.31
C CYS A 372 6.64 -0.30 -18.32
N TYR A 373 6.25 -0.98 -19.40
CA TYR A 373 7.15 -1.40 -20.47
C TYR A 373 7.94 -0.22 -21.07
N ASN A 374 7.26 0.85 -21.48
CA ASN A 374 7.94 2.02 -22.05
C ASN A 374 8.86 2.71 -21.05
N ALA A 375 8.46 2.80 -19.78
CA ALA A 375 9.29 3.35 -18.74
C ALA A 375 10.56 2.51 -18.50
N HIS A 376 10.43 1.18 -18.57
CA HIS A 376 11.58 0.27 -18.51
C HIS A 376 12.52 0.44 -19.69
N GLU A 377 11.99 0.51 -20.92
CA GLU A 377 12.81 0.72 -22.13
C GLU A 377 13.56 2.06 -22.08
N ASN A 378 12.93 3.13 -21.58
CA ASN A 378 13.63 4.40 -21.32
C ASN A 378 14.78 4.19 -20.31
N ALA A 379 14.51 3.53 -19.17
CA ALA A 379 15.53 3.28 -18.15
C ALA A 379 16.72 2.49 -18.70
N GLU A 380 16.46 1.40 -19.43
CA GLU A 380 17.51 0.56 -20.03
C GLU A 380 18.29 1.32 -21.11
N THR A 381 17.63 2.16 -21.92
CA THR A 381 18.30 3.01 -22.91
C THR A 381 19.29 3.96 -22.23
N VAL A 382 18.86 4.64 -21.16
CA VAL A 382 19.73 5.56 -20.40
C VAL A 382 20.87 4.79 -19.73
N PHE A 383 20.61 3.62 -19.14
CA PHE A 383 21.68 2.81 -18.54
C PHE A 383 22.69 2.30 -19.57
N ASN A 384 22.24 1.87 -20.74
CA ASN A 384 23.12 1.44 -21.83
C ASN A 384 23.97 2.61 -22.35
N GLU A 385 23.39 3.80 -22.44
CA GLU A 385 24.14 5.02 -22.78
C GLU A 385 25.24 5.31 -21.75
N ILE A 386 24.91 5.24 -20.45
CA ILE A 386 25.89 5.41 -19.37
C ILE A 386 27.00 4.37 -19.48
N ASP A 387 26.67 3.09 -19.64
CA ASP A 387 27.67 2.00 -19.73
C ASP A 387 28.60 2.16 -20.94
N LEU A 388 28.07 2.58 -22.09
CA LEU A 388 28.86 2.79 -23.30
C LEU A 388 29.77 4.03 -23.20
N LYS A 389 29.27 5.13 -22.61
CA LYS A 389 30.03 6.37 -22.45
C LYS A 389 31.06 6.27 -21.31
N SER A 390 30.75 5.58 -20.20
CA SER A 390 31.65 5.39 -19.05
C SER A 390 32.93 4.63 -19.41
N LYS A 391 32.86 3.73 -20.39
CA LYS A 391 34.04 3.02 -20.94
C LYS A 391 35.04 3.94 -21.64
N LYS A 392 34.63 5.14 -22.04
CA LYS A 392 35.46 6.11 -22.78
C LYS A 392 35.88 7.30 -21.93
N THR A 393 35.06 7.72 -20.97
CA THR A 393 35.29 8.90 -20.13
C THR A 393 34.57 8.74 -18.78
N ASP A 394 35.13 9.33 -17.73
CA ASP A 394 34.53 9.42 -16.40
C ASP A 394 33.51 10.58 -16.28
N THR A 395 33.31 11.34 -17.37
CA THR A 395 32.38 12.47 -17.46
C THR A 395 31.32 12.19 -18.53
N VAL A 396 30.14 11.75 -18.09
CA VAL A 396 29.06 11.32 -18.99
C VAL A 396 28.01 12.41 -19.12
N VAL A 397 27.78 12.84 -20.37
CA VAL A 397 26.65 13.72 -20.74
C VAL A 397 25.62 12.90 -21.49
N LEU A 398 24.44 12.74 -20.87
CA LEU A 398 23.31 11.97 -21.38
C LEU A 398 22.58 12.73 -22.48
N GLU A 399 22.18 12.02 -23.53
CA GLU A 399 21.30 12.51 -24.59
C GLU A 399 19.85 12.52 -24.13
N GLN A 400 19.46 11.52 -23.34
CA GLN A 400 18.13 11.41 -22.76
C GLN A 400 18.21 11.23 -21.24
N GLY A 401 17.29 11.87 -20.50
CA GLY A 401 17.14 11.66 -19.07
C GLY A 401 16.24 10.46 -18.73
N PHE A 402 16.15 10.14 -17.44
CA PHE A 402 15.17 9.19 -16.90
C PHE A 402 13.75 9.80 -16.91
N ASP A 403 13.18 9.99 -18.09
CA ASP A 403 11.81 10.44 -18.26
C ASP A 403 10.89 9.26 -18.56
N TYR A 404 10.13 8.84 -17.55
CA TYR A 404 9.19 7.74 -17.67
C TYR A 404 7.80 8.20 -18.07
N PHE A 405 7.60 9.50 -18.27
CA PHE A 405 6.33 10.06 -18.66
C PHE A 405 5.99 9.72 -20.11
N SER A 406 4.71 9.45 -20.38
CA SER A 406 4.20 9.21 -21.73
C SER A 406 3.02 10.13 -22.03
N ASP A 407 3.19 11.03 -23.00
CA ASP A 407 2.14 11.96 -23.46
C ASP A 407 0.87 11.24 -23.91
N THR A 408 1.01 10.06 -24.52
CA THR A 408 -0.10 9.21 -25.00
C THR A 408 -1.15 8.95 -23.92
N PHE A 409 -0.75 8.93 -22.65
CA PHE A 409 -1.60 8.60 -21.50
C PHE A 409 -1.88 9.78 -20.57
N ASN A 410 -1.53 11.00 -20.99
CA ASN A 410 -1.65 12.20 -20.16
C ASN A 410 -3.12 12.63 -19.97
N HIS A 411 -3.97 12.53 -21.00
CA HIS A 411 -5.37 13.00 -20.95
C HIS A 411 -6.21 12.40 -19.82
N PHE A 412 -5.86 11.19 -19.35
CA PHE A 412 -6.55 10.51 -18.25
C PHE A 412 -5.72 10.44 -16.96
N ASN A 413 -4.59 11.14 -16.92
CA ASN A 413 -3.60 11.08 -15.85
C ASN A 413 -3.23 9.62 -15.49
N MET A 414 -3.14 8.77 -16.52
CA MET A 414 -2.91 7.33 -16.34
C MET A 414 -1.47 7.06 -15.89
N ASN A 415 -0.49 7.90 -16.29
CA ASN A 415 0.88 7.80 -15.78
C ASN A 415 0.91 7.83 -14.25
N ARG A 416 0.17 8.75 -13.59
CA ARG A 416 0.13 8.80 -12.11
C ARG A 416 -0.36 7.51 -11.47
N ARG A 417 -1.30 6.84 -12.14
CA ARG A 417 -1.94 5.60 -11.66
C ARG A 417 -0.97 4.45 -11.62
N PHE A 418 0.06 4.45 -12.46
CA PHE A 418 1.02 3.37 -12.56
C PHE A 418 2.40 3.75 -12.03
N LEU A 419 2.89 4.93 -12.39
CA LEU A 419 4.24 5.39 -12.08
C LEU A 419 4.27 6.29 -10.85
N LEU A 420 5.41 6.25 -10.16
CA LEU A 420 5.74 7.16 -9.08
C LEU A 420 5.79 8.59 -9.61
N GLU A 421 5.04 9.51 -9.00
CA GLU A 421 5.03 10.94 -9.35
C GLU A 421 4.86 11.21 -10.86
N ASN A 422 3.96 10.50 -11.54
CA ASN A 422 3.71 10.58 -13.00
C ASN A 422 4.85 10.06 -13.88
N GLY A 423 5.92 9.50 -13.30
CA GLY A 423 7.10 9.13 -14.06
C GLY A 423 8.11 10.27 -14.23
N SER A 424 7.93 11.41 -13.55
CA SER A 424 8.99 12.41 -13.43
C SER A 424 10.04 11.91 -12.43
N ASP A 425 10.91 11.02 -12.88
CA ASP A 425 12.15 10.73 -12.14
C ASP A 425 13.24 11.70 -12.62
N TYR A 426 14.12 12.08 -11.72
CA TYR A 426 15.02 13.21 -11.95
C TYR A 426 16.44 12.88 -11.52
N ILE A 427 17.33 12.92 -12.50
CA ILE A 427 18.74 13.27 -12.32
C ILE A 427 18.77 14.80 -12.35
N ASP A 428 19.37 15.40 -11.33
CA ASP A 428 19.39 16.83 -11.11
C ASP A 428 19.91 17.59 -12.33
N ASN A 429 19.28 18.71 -12.67
CA ASN A 429 19.81 19.64 -13.68
C ASN A 429 20.94 20.48 -13.08
N ASP A 430 21.16 20.41 -11.75
CA ASP A 430 22.28 21.05 -11.08
C ASP A 430 23.46 20.07 -10.94
N PRO A 431 24.45 20.11 -11.85
CA PRO A 431 25.64 19.25 -11.78
C PRO A 431 26.51 19.50 -10.54
N LEU A 432 26.20 20.51 -9.71
CA LEU A 432 26.92 20.84 -8.48
C LEU A 432 26.31 20.16 -7.24
N LYS A 433 25.16 19.49 -7.34
CA LYS A 433 24.55 18.74 -6.23
C LYS A 433 24.08 17.36 -6.68
N ASP A 434 24.91 16.36 -6.41
CA ASP A 434 24.49 14.97 -6.61
C ASP A 434 23.41 14.57 -5.61
N THR A 435 22.24 14.22 -6.14
CA THR A 435 21.21 13.49 -5.42
C THR A 435 21.71 12.09 -5.04
N ARG A 436 21.05 11.46 -4.06
CA ARG A 436 21.41 10.09 -3.65
C ARG A 436 21.36 9.07 -4.80
N PRO A 437 20.34 9.06 -5.69
CA PRO A 437 20.34 8.22 -6.88
C PRO A 437 21.55 8.46 -7.79
N GLU A 438 21.93 9.71 -8.03
CA GLU A 438 23.09 10.04 -8.87
C GLU A 438 24.39 9.58 -8.26
N MET A 439 24.60 9.80 -6.96
CA MET A 439 25.78 9.27 -6.26
C MET A 439 25.90 7.75 -6.42
N ILE A 440 24.77 7.03 -6.37
CA ILE A 440 24.73 5.58 -6.56
C ILE A 440 25.13 5.22 -8.00
N ILE A 441 24.55 5.88 -9.01
CA ILE A 441 24.86 5.65 -10.42
C ILE A 441 26.33 5.96 -10.70
N LYS A 442 26.82 7.15 -10.30
CA LYS A 442 28.21 7.57 -10.48
C LYS A 442 29.18 6.58 -9.89
N THR A 443 28.94 6.14 -8.66
CA THR A 443 29.81 5.16 -8.01
C THR A 443 29.77 3.80 -8.72
N LYS A 444 28.60 3.32 -9.17
CA LYS A 444 28.46 2.05 -9.90
C LYS A 444 29.23 2.05 -11.24
N PHE A 445 29.18 3.16 -11.97
CA PHE A 445 29.83 3.30 -13.28
C PHE A 445 31.18 4.02 -13.22
N HIS A 446 31.73 4.24 -12.02
CA HIS A 446 33.00 4.94 -11.79
C HIS A 446 33.10 6.32 -12.46
N LEU A 447 32.02 7.10 -12.38
CA LEU A 447 31.93 8.45 -12.97
C LEU A 447 32.33 9.53 -11.96
N LYS A 448 32.99 10.58 -12.45
CA LYS A 448 33.14 11.86 -11.73
C LYS A 448 31.92 12.74 -11.95
N GLU A 449 31.44 12.81 -13.18
CA GLU A 449 30.36 13.69 -13.59
C GLU A 449 29.31 12.93 -14.41
N LEU A 450 28.05 13.21 -14.11
CA LEU A 450 26.88 12.71 -14.83
C LEU A 450 25.95 13.91 -15.00
N SER A 451 25.63 14.26 -16.24
CA SER A 451 24.73 15.38 -16.55
C SER A 451 23.84 15.04 -17.73
N LYS A 452 22.74 15.78 -17.90
CA LYS A 452 21.90 15.72 -19.10
C LYS A 452 22.29 16.84 -20.06
N LYS A 453 22.34 16.55 -21.36
CA LYS A 453 22.50 17.59 -22.40
C LYS A 453 21.32 18.56 -22.30
N ASN A 454 21.59 19.82 -21.99
CA ASN A 454 20.55 20.85 -21.93
C ASN A 454 19.79 20.91 -23.27
N GLU A 455 18.48 20.67 -23.20
CA GLU A 455 17.57 21.00 -24.29
C GLU A 455 17.57 22.53 -24.42
N LYS A 456 18.03 23.04 -25.57
CA LYS A 456 18.08 24.47 -25.87
C LYS A 456 16.72 25.02 -26.24
#